data_AF-A0A8C6WZE7-F1
#
_entry.id   AF-A0A8C6WZE7-F1
#
_cell.length_a   1.000
_cell.length_b   1.000
_cell.length_c   1.000
_cell.angle_alpha   90.00
_cell.angle_beta   90.00
_cell.angle_gamma   90.00
#
_symmetry.space_group_name_H-M   'P 1'
#
loop_
_entity.id
_entity.type
_entity.pdbx_description
1 polymer ?
#
loop_
_entity_poly.entity_id
_entity_poly.type
_entity_poly.pdbx_seq_one_letter_code
_entity_poly.pdbx_strand_id
1 'polypeptide(L)'
;KNRLCQGFTRGASSIFSPVNFLDQTQDKSLVLAVFGLIFSKTAVSLIAPDPLPFIKDTPPHLKEYLKIVSLFYFPVLYYPLLLCSTLQLRSGHLLGTLLAFGHGAVLLWQKIDCPKTPELYKFYSLLAALPQFFCLSFICVRFLLLFIKGQDHDQDLDSSYYTEYVKELLKKKASVSSSVSEKPGLMRRILDVPKSYIYIPEKVFRFPLKLAVGAFVSFVCIYHTSLLLIILVVPTLHIVRAGIDENMFYLLMGFGITLSDDRQETVQILIFYTWLLEVCYLCAMTLSIVVSLLMLMKSMVLHRSNVRGLYRGDVCRLYSHHRALEPSGGGVVCWMGLVGYQAALYSLGMLIQTVVFFICFLFLVFMVIIPVFHGRNFIVPAWVTLILVTILQHVVAKFAFVKKESGTRDLDNRDSLFLLTYLLFLVNAVLGLLVAMWRMLITAVFNFIHLGRTDISLLHRSSETYDPAYNFYTQFLAVEVSQTHPVMKAFCGALLDLMVEGGKVTHKIQQVEEGLQENRPNAALLSRRIRRRWQLVFTLVNNPSLLGSRKHFQTQPSDAAASAKANGTPTVKTAGSRKSQAGSRKDKKEPETEVAVEAKIEEP
;
A
#
# COMPACT_ATOMS: atom_id res chain seq x y z
N LYS A 1 -32.31 -17.59 15.17
CA LYS A 1 -33.54 -16.78 15.07
C LYS A 1 -33.57 -15.88 13.83
N ASN A 2 -32.42 -15.43 13.28
CA ASN A 2 -32.40 -14.71 12.00
C ASN A 2 -31.75 -15.61 10.92
N ARG A 3 -32.40 -15.77 9.74
CA ARG A 3 -31.79 -16.47 8.58
C ARG A 3 -30.82 -15.50 7.89
N LEU A 4 -29.55 -15.58 8.22
CA LEU A 4 -28.49 -14.79 7.58
C LEU A 4 -27.98 -15.50 6.32
N CYS A 5 -27.42 -14.74 5.38
CA CYS A 5 -26.87 -15.29 4.14
C CYS A 5 -25.83 -16.39 4.43
N GLN A 6 -25.84 -17.46 3.63
CA GLN A 6 -24.97 -18.63 3.84
C GLN A 6 -23.46 -18.26 3.81
N GLY A 7 -23.07 -17.19 3.12
CA GLY A 7 -21.69 -16.69 3.08
C GLY A 7 -21.17 -16.08 4.40
N PHE A 8 -22.05 -15.64 5.29
CA PHE A 8 -21.68 -15.16 6.63
C PHE A 8 -21.65 -16.25 7.70
N THR A 9 -22.09 -17.48 7.35
CA THR A 9 -22.39 -18.55 8.31
C THR A 9 -21.71 -19.88 7.98
N ARG A 10 -20.82 -19.96 6.98
CA ARG A 10 -20.20 -21.24 6.58
C ARG A 10 -18.67 -21.18 6.46
N GLY A 11 -18.03 -21.79 7.45
CA GLY A 11 -16.61 -22.18 7.45
C GLY A 11 -16.24 -22.87 8.76
N ALA A 12 -16.48 -24.19 8.85
CA ALA A 12 -16.07 -25.13 9.92
C ALA A 12 -16.61 -24.93 11.36
N SER A 13 -17.05 -23.74 11.76
CA SER A 13 -17.74 -23.52 13.06
C SER A 13 -18.81 -22.45 12.89
N SER A 14 -19.85 -22.47 13.73
CA SER A 14 -20.98 -21.51 13.71
C SER A 14 -20.58 -20.08 14.13
N ILE A 15 -19.33 -19.69 13.91
CA ILE A 15 -18.76 -18.38 14.27
C ILE A 15 -19.04 -17.41 13.12
N PHE A 16 -19.59 -16.25 13.46
CA PHE A 16 -19.92 -15.20 12.51
C PHE A 16 -18.67 -14.62 11.84
N SER A 17 -18.78 -14.14 10.60
CA SER A 17 -17.69 -13.36 10.00
C SER A 17 -17.66 -11.94 10.60
N PRO A 18 -16.49 -11.43 11.04
CA PRO A 18 -16.40 -10.16 11.77
C PRO A 18 -16.73 -8.95 10.90
N VAL A 19 -16.34 -8.93 9.62
CA VAL A 19 -16.50 -7.81 8.66
C VAL A 19 -16.40 -8.33 7.22
N ASN A 20 -17.16 -7.73 6.28
CA ASN A 20 -16.98 -7.97 4.86
C ASN A 20 -15.87 -7.08 4.26
N PHE A 21 -14.65 -7.61 4.15
CA PHE A 21 -13.51 -6.85 3.61
C PHE A 21 -13.60 -6.48 2.13
N LEU A 22 -14.45 -7.18 1.36
CA LEU A 22 -14.65 -6.94 -0.07
C LEU A 22 -15.79 -5.94 -0.35
N ASP A 23 -16.36 -5.36 0.70
CA ASP A 23 -17.31 -4.27 0.53
C ASP A 23 -16.61 -2.91 0.49
N GLN A 24 -16.98 -2.11 -0.51
CA GLN A 24 -16.39 -0.78 -0.74
C GLN A 24 -17.23 0.34 -0.12
N THR A 25 -18.51 0.06 0.16
CA THR A 25 -19.49 1.08 0.55
C THR A 25 -19.78 1.08 2.05
N GLN A 26 -19.56 -0.04 2.74
CA GLN A 26 -19.62 -0.15 4.21
C GLN A 26 -18.85 0.97 4.94
N ASP A 27 -19.38 1.42 6.07
CA ASP A 27 -18.68 2.32 6.99
C ASP A 27 -17.38 1.68 7.48
N LYS A 28 -16.26 2.35 7.15
CA LYS A 28 -14.90 1.86 7.38
C LYS A 28 -14.38 2.28 8.75
N SER A 29 -14.97 3.33 9.34
CA SER A 29 -14.41 4.04 10.47
C SER A 29 -14.21 3.16 11.71
N LEU A 30 -15.21 2.34 12.06
CA LEU A 30 -15.14 1.40 13.18
C LEU A 30 -14.06 0.33 12.96
N VAL A 31 -13.99 -0.21 11.74
CA VAL A 31 -13.01 -1.25 11.38
C VAL A 31 -11.59 -0.71 11.48
N LEU A 32 -11.34 0.49 10.95
CA LEU A 32 -10.04 1.16 11.06
C LEU A 32 -9.62 1.31 12.52
N ALA A 33 -10.51 1.81 13.38
CA ALA A 33 -10.21 2.04 14.79
C ALA A 33 -9.89 0.74 15.55
N VAL A 34 -10.62 -0.36 15.28
CA VAL A 34 -10.34 -1.65 15.93
C VAL A 34 -8.99 -2.23 15.48
N PHE A 35 -8.66 -2.16 14.19
CA PHE A 35 -7.36 -2.61 13.71
C PHE A 35 -6.20 -1.77 14.26
N GLY A 36 -6.37 -0.45 14.39
CA GLY A 36 -5.40 0.41 15.06
C GLY A 36 -5.23 0.07 16.54
N LEU A 37 -6.32 -0.24 17.24
CA LEU A 37 -6.28 -0.69 18.64
C LEU A 37 -5.53 -2.02 18.81
N ILE A 38 -5.85 -3.03 17.97
CA ILE A 38 -5.19 -4.34 17.98
C ILE A 38 -3.69 -4.17 17.73
N PHE A 39 -3.32 -3.42 16.69
CA PHE A 39 -1.92 -3.17 16.36
C PHE A 39 -1.19 -2.48 17.51
N SER A 40 -1.78 -1.41 18.06
CA SER A 40 -1.17 -0.66 19.15
C SER A 40 -0.96 -1.50 20.41
N LYS A 41 -1.95 -2.33 20.79
CA LYS A 41 -1.81 -3.24 21.94
C LYS A 41 -0.73 -4.30 21.71
N THR A 42 -0.70 -4.86 20.51
CA THR A 42 0.29 -5.86 20.12
C THR A 42 1.71 -5.28 20.13
N ALA A 43 1.89 -4.07 19.59
CA ALA A 43 3.19 -3.38 19.57
C ALA A 43 3.73 -3.12 20.99
N VAL A 44 2.87 -2.74 21.93
CA VAL A 44 3.27 -2.56 23.34
C VAL A 44 3.56 -3.89 24.03
N SER A 45 2.72 -4.91 23.80
CA SER A 45 2.88 -6.25 24.38
C SER A 45 4.18 -6.94 23.96
N LEU A 46 4.66 -6.71 22.73
CA LEU A 46 5.90 -7.30 22.22
C LEU A 46 7.14 -6.85 23.01
N ILE A 47 7.10 -5.62 23.55
CA ILE A 47 8.21 -4.98 24.27
C ILE A 47 8.07 -5.22 25.78
N ALA A 48 6.84 -5.40 26.28
CA ALA A 48 6.57 -5.58 27.69
C ALA A 48 7.28 -6.83 28.29
N PRO A 49 7.69 -6.77 29.57
CA PRO A 49 8.27 -7.92 30.26
C PRO A 49 7.26 -9.06 30.40
N ASP A 50 6.01 -8.73 30.71
CA ASP A 50 4.89 -9.66 30.77
C ASP A 50 3.93 -9.41 29.59
N PRO A 51 3.94 -10.26 28.56
CA PRO A 51 3.18 -10.03 27.33
C PRO A 51 1.66 -10.25 27.50
N LEU A 52 1.25 -11.03 28.50
CA LEU A 52 -0.16 -11.34 28.80
C LEU A 52 -0.57 -10.75 30.15
N PRO A 53 -1.77 -10.14 30.25
CA PRO A 53 -2.17 -9.40 31.45
C PRO A 53 -2.45 -10.28 32.68
N PHE A 54 -2.54 -11.60 32.53
CA PHE A 54 -2.90 -12.56 33.58
C PHE A 54 -1.74 -13.43 34.06
N ILE A 55 -0.55 -13.33 33.45
CA ILE A 55 0.67 -14.02 33.90
C ILE A 55 1.65 -12.95 34.36
N LYS A 56 2.06 -13.04 35.64
CA LYS A 56 3.10 -12.18 36.21
C LYS A 56 4.37 -12.99 36.37
N ASP A 57 5.52 -12.32 36.26
CA ASP A 57 6.85 -12.91 36.47
C ASP A 57 7.11 -14.09 35.52
N THR A 58 6.87 -13.87 34.23
CA THR A 58 7.03 -14.90 33.21
C THR A 58 8.48 -15.41 33.16
N PRO A 59 8.74 -16.74 33.30
CA PRO A 59 10.09 -17.26 33.22
C PRO A 59 10.68 -17.08 31.80
N PRO A 60 12.00 -16.84 31.68
CA PRO A 60 12.62 -16.40 30.42
C PRO A 60 12.46 -17.40 29.27
N HIS A 61 12.41 -18.70 29.57
CA HIS A 61 12.21 -19.76 28.56
C HIS A 61 10.80 -19.74 27.94
N LEU A 62 9.78 -19.26 28.68
CA LEU A 62 8.39 -19.24 28.25
C LEU A 62 8.00 -17.88 27.66
N LYS A 63 8.77 -16.83 27.94
CA LYS A 63 8.49 -15.45 27.52
C LYS A 63 8.27 -15.32 26.01
N GLU A 64 9.13 -15.92 25.19
CA GLU A 64 8.99 -15.86 23.73
C GLU A 64 7.75 -16.59 23.23
N TYR A 65 7.40 -17.73 23.84
CA TYR A 65 6.15 -18.44 23.53
C TYR A 65 4.92 -17.63 23.92
N LEU A 66 4.92 -16.97 25.08
CA LEU A 66 3.80 -16.13 25.49
C LEU A 66 3.62 -14.89 24.61
N LYS A 67 4.69 -14.33 24.05
CA LYS A 67 4.59 -13.28 23.02
C LYS A 67 3.87 -13.79 21.77
N ILE A 68 4.18 -15.00 21.31
CA ILE A 68 3.45 -15.60 20.18
C ILE A 68 1.98 -15.79 20.52
N VAL A 69 1.67 -16.27 21.73
CA VAL A 69 0.28 -16.42 22.20
C VAL A 69 -0.44 -15.06 22.27
N SER A 70 0.25 -14.00 22.69
CA SER A 70 -0.35 -12.66 22.78
C SER A 70 -0.78 -12.11 21.42
N LEU A 71 -0.07 -12.47 20.33
CA LEU A 71 -0.46 -12.14 18.95
C LEU A 71 -1.86 -12.67 18.58
N PHE A 72 -2.24 -13.84 19.12
CA PHE A 72 -3.56 -14.44 18.88
C PHE A 72 -4.60 -13.97 19.90
N TYR A 73 -4.17 -13.68 21.13
CA TYR A 73 -5.07 -13.26 22.21
C TYR A 73 -5.76 -11.92 21.94
N PHE A 74 -5.03 -10.87 21.55
CA PHE A 74 -5.64 -9.54 21.37
C PHE A 74 -6.68 -9.46 20.23
N PRO A 75 -6.44 -10.07 19.05
CA PRO A 75 -7.49 -10.17 18.03
C PRO A 75 -8.76 -10.87 18.55
N VAL A 76 -8.61 -11.95 19.33
CA VAL A 76 -9.75 -12.66 19.93
C VAL A 76 -10.45 -11.81 21.00
N LEU A 77 -9.70 -11.06 21.80
CA LEU A 77 -10.25 -10.16 22.82
C LEU A 77 -11.10 -9.04 22.22
N TYR A 78 -10.64 -8.42 21.13
CA TYR A 78 -11.34 -7.30 20.49
C TYR A 78 -12.31 -7.73 19.37
N TYR A 79 -12.35 -9.03 19.03
CA TYR A 79 -13.26 -9.59 18.03
C TYR A 79 -14.75 -9.23 18.26
N PRO A 80 -15.30 -9.26 19.49
CA PRO A 80 -16.68 -8.86 19.74
C PRO A 80 -17.01 -7.43 19.32
N LEU A 81 -16.06 -6.49 19.35
CA LEU A 81 -16.27 -5.11 18.91
C LEU A 81 -16.55 -5.05 17.40
N LEU A 82 -15.86 -5.86 16.59
CA LEU A 82 -16.14 -5.97 15.16
C LEU A 82 -17.49 -6.63 14.91
N LEU A 83 -17.81 -7.69 15.66
CA LEU A 83 -19.09 -8.38 15.51
C LEU A 83 -20.29 -7.47 15.82
N CYS A 84 -20.17 -6.62 16.84
CA CYS A 84 -21.18 -5.61 17.16
C CYS A 84 -21.41 -4.61 16.02
N SER A 85 -20.38 -4.35 15.19
CA SER A 85 -20.50 -3.48 14.02
C SER A 85 -21.22 -4.15 12.85
N THR A 86 -21.05 -5.46 12.64
CA THR A 86 -21.65 -6.19 11.51
C THR A 86 -23.09 -6.61 11.74
N LEU A 87 -23.48 -6.87 12.99
CA LEU A 87 -24.84 -7.29 13.28
C LEU A 87 -25.87 -6.18 13.03
N GLN A 88 -25.47 -4.90 13.05
CA GLN A 88 -26.33 -3.72 12.84
C GLN A 88 -27.64 -3.74 13.66
N LEU A 89 -27.63 -4.43 14.80
CA LEU A 89 -28.77 -4.47 15.72
C LEU A 89 -28.59 -3.38 16.78
N ARG A 90 -29.68 -2.75 17.22
CA ARG A 90 -29.66 -1.79 18.33
C ARG A 90 -29.01 -2.37 19.60
N SER A 91 -29.27 -3.63 19.90
CA SER A 91 -28.63 -4.36 21.02
C SER A 91 -27.13 -4.57 20.80
N GLY A 92 -26.70 -4.76 19.55
CA GLY A 92 -25.29 -4.85 19.17
C GLY A 92 -24.54 -3.54 19.39
N HIS A 93 -25.14 -2.39 19.04
CA HIS A 93 -24.53 -1.08 19.28
C HIS A 93 -24.45 -0.73 20.77
N LEU A 94 -25.46 -1.11 21.56
CA LEU A 94 -25.42 -0.96 23.02
C LEU A 94 -24.30 -1.81 23.65
N LEU A 95 -24.21 -3.09 23.26
CA LEU A 95 -23.15 -3.98 23.72
C LEU A 95 -21.77 -3.48 23.30
N GLY A 96 -21.62 -3.03 22.05
CA GLY A 96 -20.38 -2.45 21.53
C GLY A 96 -19.94 -1.21 22.32
N THR A 97 -20.88 -0.34 22.69
CA THR A 97 -20.63 0.82 23.56
C THR A 97 -20.12 0.38 24.93
N LEU A 98 -20.82 -0.55 25.59
CA LEU A 98 -20.45 -1.05 26.92
C LEU A 98 -19.05 -1.70 26.92
N LEU A 99 -18.75 -2.50 25.90
CA LEU A 99 -17.43 -3.13 25.75
C LEU A 99 -16.33 -2.10 25.51
N ALA A 100 -16.54 -1.15 24.59
CA ALA A 100 -15.56 -0.10 24.30
C ALA A 100 -15.32 0.80 25.53
N PHE A 101 -16.39 1.19 26.23
CA PHE A 101 -16.29 1.95 27.47
C PHE A 101 -15.58 1.17 28.56
N GLY A 102 -15.92 -0.12 28.76
CA GLY A 102 -15.26 -0.97 29.75
C GLY A 102 -13.75 -1.09 29.51
N HIS A 103 -13.34 -1.37 28.26
CA HIS A 103 -11.92 -1.41 27.90
C HIS A 103 -11.23 -0.04 28.08
N GLY A 104 -11.91 1.05 27.70
CA GLY A 104 -11.39 2.41 27.84
C GLY A 104 -11.23 2.83 29.31
N ALA A 105 -12.22 2.53 30.15
CA ALA A 105 -12.24 2.84 31.57
C ALA A 105 -11.16 2.06 32.32
N VAL A 106 -11.02 0.75 32.07
CA VAL A 106 -9.94 -0.06 32.67
C VAL A 106 -8.57 0.47 32.25
N LEU A 107 -8.39 0.79 30.97
CA LEU A 107 -7.13 1.34 30.48
C LEU A 107 -6.82 2.70 31.13
N LEU A 108 -7.83 3.57 31.27
CA LEU A 108 -7.68 4.88 31.89
C LEU A 108 -7.33 4.74 33.36
N TRP A 109 -8.06 3.90 34.09
CA TRP A 109 -7.82 3.59 35.49
C TRP A 109 -6.38 3.12 35.73
N GLN A 110 -5.92 2.13 34.97
CA GLN A 110 -4.54 1.61 35.08
C GLN A 110 -3.47 2.69 34.87
N LYS A 111 -3.72 3.66 33.99
CA LYS A 111 -2.75 4.74 33.70
C LYS A 111 -2.82 5.90 34.70
N ILE A 112 -3.95 6.11 35.35
CA ILE A 112 -4.08 7.10 36.43
C ILE A 112 -3.37 6.60 37.70
N ASP A 113 -3.56 5.33 38.06
CA ASP A 113 -2.94 4.75 39.26
C ASP A 113 -1.41 4.63 39.12
N CYS A 114 -0.93 4.23 37.94
CA CYS A 114 0.49 4.00 37.69
C CYS A 114 0.93 4.66 36.37
N PRO A 115 1.09 5.99 36.35
CA PRO A 115 1.55 6.70 35.15
C PRO A 115 3.04 6.49 34.90
N LYS A 116 3.80 6.09 35.95
CA LYS A 116 5.25 5.93 35.91
C LYS A 116 5.62 4.46 35.92
N THR A 117 6.32 4.00 34.88
CA THR A 117 6.79 2.61 34.76
C THR A 117 8.31 2.54 34.67
N PRO A 118 8.99 1.62 35.36
CA PRO A 118 10.45 1.55 35.40
C PRO A 118 11.09 0.91 34.15
N GLU A 119 10.31 0.42 33.18
CA GLU A 119 10.80 -0.48 32.12
C GLU A 119 11.79 0.17 31.12
N LEU A 120 11.40 1.28 30.50
CA LEU A 120 12.17 1.91 29.41
C LEU A 120 12.34 3.41 29.64
N TYR A 121 11.22 4.09 29.87
CA TYR A 121 11.20 5.49 30.26
C TYR A 121 10.03 5.73 31.18
N LYS A 122 10.21 6.69 32.09
CA LYS A 122 9.26 7.04 33.13
C LYS A 122 7.82 7.15 32.61
N PHE A 123 7.60 7.73 31.43
CA PHE A 123 6.26 7.92 30.84
C PHE A 123 5.99 7.09 29.58
N TYR A 124 6.83 6.11 29.23
CA TYR A 124 6.67 5.32 28.01
C TYR A 124 5.28 4.66 27.91
N SER A 125 4.87 3.98 28.98
CA SER A 125 3.63 3.22 29.02
C SER A 125 2.38 4.11 28.86
N LEU A 126 2.46 5.39 29.25
CA LEU A 126 1.41 6.39 29.06
C LEU A 126 1.38 6.87 27.60
N LEU A 127 2.52 7.29 27.06
CA LEU A 127 2.62 7.78 25.68
C LEU A 127 2.23 6.69 24.67
N ALA A 128 2.71 5.46 24.87
CA ALA A 128 2.38 4.34 24.00
C ALA A 128 0.89 3.95 24.04
N ALA A 129 0.16 4.31 25.10
CA ALA A 129 -1.27 4.06 25.21
C ALA A 129 -2.14 5.14 24.53
N LEU A 130 -1.57 6.29 24.13
CA LEU A 130 -2.34 7.38 23.50
C LEU A 130 -3.14 6.96 22.26
N PRO A 131 -2.56 6.24 21.27
CA PRO A 131 -3.34 5.77 20.12
C PRO A 131 -4.50 4.85 20.52
N GLN A 132 -4.33 4.07 21.59
CA GLN A 132 -5.35 3.15 22.12
C GLN A 132 -6.51 3.93 22.72
N PHE A 133 -6.22 4.99 23.49
CA PHE A 133 -7.25 5.89 24.03
C PHE A 133 -8.05 6.56 22.92
N PHE A 134 -7.38 7.10 21.90
CA PHE A 134 -8.07 7.73 20.77
C PHE A 134 -8.94 6.73 20.01
N CYS A 135 -8.45 5.51 19.74
CA CYS A 135 -9.24 4.48 19.07
C CYS A 135 -10.45 4.04 19.90
N LEU A 136 -10.27 3.77 21.20
CA LEU A 136 -11.36 3.34 22.10
C LEU A 136 -12.41 4.44 22.29
N SER A 137 -11.98 5.68 22.49
CA SER A 137 -12.86 6.85 22.59
C SER A 137 -13.68 7.03 21.32
N PHE A 138 -13.03 6.96 20.15
CA PHE A 138 -13.71 7.05 18.85
C PHE A 138 -14.75 5.93 18.66
N ILE A 139 -14.39 4.68 18.98
CA ILE A 139 -15.32 3.53 18.90
C ILE A 139 -16.52 3.74 19.82
N CYS A 140 -16.30 4.17 21.06
CA CYS A 140 -17.35 4.43 22.04
C CYS A 140 -18.33 5.50 21.55
N VAL A 141 -17.81 6.67 21.13
CA VAL A 141 -18.63 7.76 20.60
C VAL A 141 -19.39 7.33 19.34
N ARG A 142 -18.74 6.59 18.43
CA ARG A 142 -19.38 6.15 17.19
C ARG A 142 -20.51 5.15 17.44
N PHE A 143 -20.32 4.17 18.34
CA PHE A 143 -21.41 3.25 18.69
C PHE A 143 -22.57 3.95 19.40
N LEU A 144 -22.29 4.94 20.26
CA LEU A 144 -23.33 5.78 20.87
C LEU A 144 -24.13 6.55 19.81
N LEU A 145 -23.46 7.16 18.83
CA LEU A 145 -24.12 7.87 17.75
C LEU A 145 -24.99 6.92 16.91
N LEU A 146 -24.50 5.74 16.55
CA LEU A 146 -25.26 4.73 15.81
C LEU A 146 -26.46 4.19 16.61
N PHE A 147 -26.31 4.09 17.93
CA PHE A 147 -27.41 3.70 18.82
C PHE A 147 -28.51 4.78 18.88
N ILE A 148 -28.13 6.06 19.05
CA ILE A 148 -29.06 7.19 19.19
C ILE A 148 -29.77 7.49 17.87
N LYS A 149 -29.00 7.58 16.77
CA LYS A 149 -29.55 7.97 15.46
C LYS A 149 -30.49 6.89 14.90
N GLY A 150 -30.38 5.66 15.39
CA GLY A 150 -31.00 4.50 14.75
C GLY A 150 -30.36 4.25 13.39
N GLN A 151 -30.63 3.08 12.82
CA GLN A 151 -30.15 2.74 11.49
C GLN A 151 -30.90 3.62 10.47
N ASP A 152 -30.30 4.72 10.04
CA ASP A 152 -30.64 5.29 8.73
C ASP A 152 -30.45 4.15 7.72
N HIS A 153 -31.36 4.02 6.75
CA HIS A 153 -31.32 2.98 5.71
C HIS A 153 -30.03 3.13 4.85
N ASP A 154 -28.88 2.71 5.38
CA ASP A 154 -27.56 2.77 4.71
C ASP A 154 -27.49 1.82 3.49
N GLN A 155 -28.44 0.89 3.36
CA GLN A 155 -28.64 0.11 2.13
C GLN A 155 -29.00 1.00 0.92
N ASP A 156 -29.68 2.13 1.14
CA ASP A 156 -29.99 3.09 0.06
C ASP A 156 -28.72 3.81 -0.42
N LEU A 157 -27.73 3.99 0.47
CA LEU A 157 -26.44 4.63 0.18
C LEU A 157 -25.52 3.73 -0.66
N ASP A 158 -25.56 2.40 -0.44
CA ASP A 158 -24.79 1.42 -1.22
C ASP A 158 -25.18 1.44 -2.70
N SER A 159 -26.48 1.59 -3.02
CA SER A 159 -26.96 1.72 -4.40
C SER A 159 -26.50 3.03 -5.05
N SER A 160 -26.45 4.13 -4.28
CA SER A 160 -26.13 5.46 -4.80
C SER A 160 -24.69 5.56 -5.33
N TYR A 161 -23.71 4.99 -4.63
CA TYR A 161 -22.30 5.06 -5.07
C TYR A 161 -22.08 4.32 -6.39
N TYR A 162 -22.53 3.06 -6.48
CA TYR A 162 -22.34 2.25 -7.69
C TYR A 162 -23.10 2.84 -8.88
N THR A 163 -24.32 3.36 -8.65
CA THR A 163 -25.10 4.01 -9.71
C THR A 163 -24.49 5.35 -10.14
N GLU A 164 -23.99 6.18 -9.22
CA GLU A 164 -23.27 7.41 -9.54
C GLU A 164 -21.98 7.15 -10.31
N TYR A 165 -21.23 6.11 -9.93
CA TYR A 165 -20.01 5.70 -10.64
C TYR A 165 -20.31 5.35 -12.11
N VAL A 166 -21.34 4.54 -12.36
CA VAL A 166 -21.76 4.20 -13.73
C VAL A 166 -22.34 5.41 -14.48
N LYS A 167 -23.11 6.27 -13.80
CA LYS A 167 -23.61 7.54 -14.39
C LYS A 167 -22.45 8.43 -14.83
N GLU A 168 -21.39 8.54 -14.04
CA GLU A 168 -20.21 9.34 -14.40
C GLU A 168 -19.47 8.74 -15.60
N LEU A 169 -19.36 7.40 -15.69
CA LEU A 169 -18.79 6.71 -16.85
C LEU A 169 -19.60 6.92 -18.13
N LEU A 170 -20.93 6.92 -18.04
CA LEU A 170 -21.84 7.10 -19.18
C LEU A 170 -22.08 8.58 -19.53
N LYS A 171 -21.75 9.51 -18.63
CA LYS A 171 -21.90 10.94 -18.88
C LYS A 171 -21.01 11.31 -20.06
N LYS A 172 -21.63 11.81 -21.15
CA LYS A 172 -20.91 12.28 -22.34
C LYS A 172 -19.83 13.25 -21.85
N LYS A 173 -18.57 12.87 -22.05
CA LYS A 173 -17.44 13.76 -21.80
C LYS A 173 -17.68 14.96 -22.70
N ALA A 174 -18.02 16.12 -22.12
CA ALA A 174 -18.03 17.35 -22.88
C ALA A 174 -16.66 17.40 -23.58
N SER A 175 -16.64 17.69 -24.88
CA SER A 175 -15.39 17.87 -25.61
C SER A 175 -14.65 18.99 -24.89
N VAL A 176 -13.74 18.61 -24.00
CA VAL A 176 -12.79 19.54 -23.41
C VAL A 176 -11.90 19.86 -24.59
N SER A 177 -12.25 20.91 -25.33
CA SER A 177 -11.31 21.71 -26.08
C SER A 177 -10.31 22.21 -25.04
N SER A 178 -9.35 21.35 -24.69
CA SER A 178 -8.25 21.73 -23.84
C SER A 178 -7.46 22.75 -24.65
N SER A 179 -7.75 24.02 -24.41
CA SER A 179 -6.77 25.06 -24.68
C SER A 179 -5.49 24.60 -24.01
N VAL A 180 -4.43 24.47 -24.81
CA VAL A 180 -3.11 24.10 -24.33
C VAL A 180 -2.75 25.18 -23.32
N SER A 181 -2.91 24.88 -22.03
CA SER A 181 -2.57 25.82 -20.97
C SER A 181 -1.07 26.07 -21.10
N GLU A 182 -0.71 27.33 -21.34
CA GLU A 182 0.69 27.77 -21.44
C GLU A 182 1.48 27.21 -20.24
N LYS A 183 2.67 26.68 -20.53
CA LYS A 183 3.53 26.03 -19.53
C LYS A 183 3.66 26.95 -18.31
N PRO A 184 3.19 26.56 -17.12
CA PRO A 184 3.21 27.45 -15.97
C PRO A 184 4.66 27.77 -15.57
N GLY A 185 4.91 29.02 -15.18
CA GLY A 185 6.21 29.46 -14.66
C GLY A 185 6.69 28.62 -13.48
N LEU A 186 8.01 28.63 -13.24
CA LEU A 186 8.71 27.83 -12.22
C LEU A 186 8.01 27.83 -10.84
N MET A 187 7.49 28.97 -10.39
CA MET A 187 6.76 29.08 -9.11
C MET A 187 5.45 28.29 -9.06
N ARG A 188 4.65 28.29 -10.13
CA ARG A 188 3.43 27.46 -10.18
C ARG A 188 3.78 25.98 -10.16
N ARG A 189 4.88 25.58 -10.82
CA ARG A 189 5.40 24.21 -10.79
C ARG A 189 5.79 23.79 -9.37
N ILE A 190 6.45 24.68 -8.61
CA ILE A 190 6.81 24.44 -7.21
C ILE A 190 5.56 24.36 -6.32
N LEU A 191 4.53 25.19 -6.57
CA LEU A 191 3.29 25.20 -5.81
C LEU A 191 2.38 23.98 -6.10
N ASP A 192 2.48 23.39 -7.29
CA ASP A 192 1.68 22.24 -7.71
C ASP A 192 2.29 20.90 -7.26
N VAL A 193 3.60 20.85 -6.97
CA VAL A 193 4.27 19.68 -6.38
C VAL A 193 3.63 19.25 -5.04
N PRO A 194 3.47 20.11 -4.02
CA PRO A 194 2.85 19.70 -2.75
C PRO A 194 1.36 19.35 -2.93
N LYS A 195 0.63 20.01 -3.84
CA LYS A 195 -0.75 19.62 -4.17
C LYS A 195 -0.83 18.20 -4.76
N SER A 196 0.21 17.75 -5.46
CA SER A 196 0.29 16.38 -5.99
C SER A 196 0.60 15.32 -4.91
N TYR A 197 1.08 15.74 -3.74
CA TYR A 197 1.38 14.89 -2.59
C TYR A 197 0.21 14.82 -1.61
N ILE A 198 -0.58 15.90 -1.50
CA ILE A 198 -1.76 15.95 -0.63
C ILE A 198 -2.90 15.16 -1.29
N TYR A 199 -3.44 14.20 -0.55
CA TYR A 199 -4.61 13.45 -0.97
C TYR A 199 -5.87 14.33 -0.88
N ILE A 200 -6.51 14.58 -2.02
CA ILE A 200 -7.80 15.27 -2.09
C ILE A 200 -8.89 14.21 -2.30
N PRO A 201 -9.87 14.06 -1.38
CA PRO A 201 -11.01 13.16 -1.57
C PRO A 201 -11.80 13.52 -2.84
N GLU A 202 -12.06 12.53 -3.68
CA GLU A 202 -12.93 12.69 -4.85
C GLU A 202 -14.31 12.11 -4.56
N LYS A 203 -15.37 12.74 -5.10
CA LYS A 203 -16.76 12.38 -4.78
C LYS A 203 -17.13 10.95 -5.22
N VAL A 204 -16.59 10.48 -6.35
CA VAL A 204 -17.03 9.24 -7.02
C VAL A 204 -16.00 8.11 -6.90
N PHE A 205 -15.14 8.15 -5.87
CA PHE A 205 -14.23 7.02 -5.59
C PHE A 205 -14.11 6.74 -4.11
N ARG A 206 -14.38 5.48 -3.75
CA ARG A 206 -14.19 4.95 -2.40
C ARG A 206 -13.06 3.92 -2.41
N PHE A 207 -12.11 4.05 -1.48
CA PHE A 207 -11.05 3.04 -1.32
C PHE A 207 -11.61 1.69 -0.86
N PRO A 208 -11.04 0.56 -1.28
CA PRO A 208 -11.33 -0.72 -0.66
C PRO A 208 -10.94 -0.73 0.83
N LEU A 209 -11.68 -1.49 1.64
CA LEU A 209 -11.56 -1.45 3.10
C LEU A 209 -10.15 -1.82 3.58
N LYS A 210 -9.56 -2.88 3.00
CA LYS A 210 -8.22 -3.34 3.39
C LYS A 210 -7.13 -2.28 3.24
N LEU A 211 -7.23 -1.45 2.22
CA LEU A 211 -6.24 -0.41 1.96
C LEU A 211 -6.41 0.79 2.89
N ALA A 212 -7.65 1.13 3.22
CA ALA A 212 -7.94 2.13 4.25
C ALA A 212 -7.41 1.67 5.61
N VAL A 213 -7.60 0.39 5.96
CA VAL A 213 -7.02 -0.21 7.17
C VAL A 213 -5.49 -0.21 7.12
N GLY A 214 -4.89 -0.62 6.00
CA GLY A 214 -3.44 -0.62 5.80
C GLY A 214 -2.81 0.76 6.00
N ALA A 215 -3.42 1.80 5.42
CA ALA A 215 -2.96 3.18 5.59
C ALA A 215 -3.06 3.66 7.04
N PHE A 216 -4.18 3.39 7.71
CA PHE A 216 -4.37 3.80 9.12
C PHE A 216 -3.43 3.06 10.08
N VAL A 217 -3.27 1.75 9.92
CA VAL A 217 -2.33 0.95 10.72
C VAL A 217 -0.90 1.40 10.48
N SER A 218 -0.53 1.74 9.23
CA SER A 218 0.81 2.30 8.93
C SER A 218 1.04 3.64 9.63
N PHE A 219 0.03 4.51 9.70
CA PHE A 219 0.11 5.76 10.47
C PHE A 219 0.35 5.51 11.97
N VAL A 220 -0.41 4.59 12.58
CA VAL A 220 -0.21 4.19 13.98
C VAL A 220 1.17 3.53 14.18
N CYS A 221 1.66 2.78 13.20
CA CYS A 221 2.98 2.18 13.21
C CYS A 221 4.11 3.22 13.18
N ILE A 222 3.99 4.27 12.35
CA ILE A 222 4.95 5.39 12.35
C ILE A 222 5.03 6.01 13.75
N TYR A 223 3.89 6.21 14.42
CA TYR A 223 3.86 6.71 15.79
C TYR A 223 4.62 5.82 16.77
N HIS A 224 4.30 4.52 16.83
CA HIS A 224 4.96 3.59 17.77
C HIS A 224 6.45 3.45 17.51
N THR A 225 6.85 3.36 16.24
CA THR A 225 8.26 3.26 15.85
C THR A 225 9.02 4.52 16.24
N SER A 226 8.45 5.70 15.97
CA SER A 226 9.07 6.97 16.34
C SER A 226 9.23 7.16 17.84
N LEU A 227 8.19 6.79 18.61
CA LEU A 227 8.23 6.85 20.07
C LEU A 227 9.32 5.93 20.65
N LEU A 228 9.44 4.71 20.12
CA LEU A 228 10.45 3.76 20.54
C LEU A 228 11.87 4.27 20.26
N LEU A 229 12.11 4.80 19.06
CA LEU A 229 13.41 5.35 18.66
C LEU A 229 13.82 6.55 19.52
N ILE A 230 12.89 7.45 19.86
CA ILE A 230 13.18 8.60 20.74
C ILE A 230 13.55 8.12 22.13
N ILE A 231 12.78 7.19 22.69
CA ILE A 231 12.96 6.70 24.07
C ILE A 231 14.20 5.83 24.23
N LEU A 232 14.65 5.15 23.18
CA LEU A 232 15.87 4.35 23.24
C LEU A 232 17.14 5.22 23.27
N VAL A 233 17.15 6.33 22.53
CA VAL A 233 18.37 7.12 22.29
C VAL A 233 18.45 8.38 23.14
N VAL A 234 17.37 9.15 23.29
CA VAL A 234 17.45 10.45 23.99
C VAL A 234 17.77 10.28 25.49
N PRO A 235 17.13 9.37 26.25
CA PRO A 235 17.48 9.15 27.65
C PRO A 235 18.90 8.66 27.85
N THR A 236 19.42 7.80 26.97
CA THR A 236 20.80 7.31 27.07
C THR A 236 21.80 8.43 26.83
N LEU A 237 21.53 9.35 25.90
CA LEU A 237 22.34 10.56 25.72
C LEU A 237 22.32 11.49 26.93
N HIS A 238 21.17 11.65 27.61
CA HIS A 238 21.12 12.42 28.85
C HIS A 238 21.91 11.78 29.98
N ILE A 239 21.86 10.46 30.13
CA ILE A 239 22.66 9.72 31.13
C ILE A 239 24.15 9.90 30.84
N VAL A 240 24.57 9.74 29.59
CA VAL A 240 25.96 9.95 29.17
C VAL A 240 26.39 11.39 29.44
N ARG A 241 25.57 12.39 29.10
CA ARG A 241 25.89 13.81 29.35
C ARG A 241 26.02 14.13 30.84
N ALA A 242 25.16 13.56 31.67
CA ALA A 242 25.20 13.77 33.12
C ALA A 242 26.41 13.10 33.79
N GLY A 243 26.99 12.06 33.16
CA GLY A 243 28.22 11.41 33.63
C GLY A 243 29.52 12.02 33.09
N ILE A 244 29.46 13.16 32.38
CA ILE A 244 30.65 13.85 31.90
C ILE A 244 31.28 14.66 33.04
N ASP A 245 32.26 14.04 33.70
CA ASP A 245 33.05 14.66 34.77
C ASP A 245 34.52 14.86 34.36
N GLU A 246 35.29 15.56 35.20
CA GLU A 246 36.74 15.76 35.00
C GLU A 246 37.51 14.44 34.85
N ASN A 247 37.01 13.33 35.41
CA ASN A 247 37.63 12.01 35.26
C ASN A 247 37.67 11.50 33.80
N MET A 248 36.77 12.00 32.94
CA MET A 248 36.76 11.65 31.53
C MET A 248 37.98 12.21 30.78
N PHE A 249 38.57 13.30 31.27
CA PHE A 249 39.82 13.85 30.74
C PHE A 249 40.97 12.84 30.87
N TYR A 250 41.14 12.22 32.05
CA TYR A 250 42.17 11.20 32.27
C TYR A 250 41.93 9.95 31.40
N LEU A 251 40.67 9.57 31.20
CA LEU A 251 40.30 8.46 30.33
C LEU A 251 40.65 8.75 28.86
N LEU A 252 40.33 9.94 28.35
CA LEU A 252 40.70 10.36 26.99
C LEU A 252 42.22 10.45 26.81
N MET A 253 42.93 10.97 27.81
CA MET A 253 44.39 11.00 27.81
C MET A 253 44.98 9.58 27.81
N GLY A 254 44.36 8.63 28.52
CA GLY A 254 44.70 7.21 28.48
C GLY A 254 44.49 6.56 27.11
N PHE A 255 43.56 7.08 26.30
CA PHE A 255 43.38 6.70 24.90
C PHE A 255 44.27 7.48 23.91
N GLY A 256 45.13 8.39 24.41
CA GLY A 256 46.02 9.20 23.58
C GLY A 256 45.33 10.35 22.83
N ILE A 257 44.14 10.78 23.27
CA ILE A 257 43.39 11.87 22.64
C ILE A 257 43.53 13.14 23.49
N THR A 258 44.31 14.12 23.01
CA THR A 258 44.48 15.43 23.65
C THR A 258 43.62 16.49 22.94
N LEU A 259 42.51 16.93 23.55
CA LEU A 259 41.64 17.97 22.98
C LEU A 259 42.13 19.38 23.30
N SER A 260 42.45 19.65 24.57
CA SER A 260 43.06 20.89 25.02
C SER A 260 43.93 20.64 26.26
N ASP A 261 44.85 21.55 26.56
CA ASP A 261 45.70 21.46 27.76
C ASP A 261 44.92 21.76 29.05
N ASP A 262 43.77 22.43 28.96
CA ASP A 262 42.90 22.73 30.09
C ASP A 262 41.79 21.67 30.30
N ARG A 263 41.64 21.25 31.55
CA ARG A 263 40.69 20.21 31.98
C ARG A 263 39.25 20.69 31.88
N GLN A 264 38.99 21.93 32.31
CA GLN A 264 37.64 22.49 32.29
C GLN A 264 37.17 22.74 30.86
N GLU A 265 38.06 23.21 30.00
CA GLU A 265 37.80 23.38 28.58
C GLU A 265 37.48 22.04 27.89
N THR A 266 38.23 20.96 28.18
CA THR A 266 37.93 19.62 27.62
C THR A 266 36.54 19.13 28.00
N VAL A 267 36.11 19.32 29.25
CA VAL A 267 34.76 18.97 29.73
C VAL A 267 33.69 19.77 28.97
N GLN A 268 33.89 21.09 28.81
CA GLN A 268 32.95 21.93 28.06
C GLN A 268 32.82 21.51 26.59
N ILE A 269 33.95 21.17 25.95
CA ILE A 269 33.96 20.68 24.57
C ILE A 269 33.15 19.39 24.45
N LEU A 270 33.33 18.44 25.38
CA LEU A 270 32.63 17.16 25.35
C LEU A 270 31.12 17.32 25.60
N ILE A 271 30.72 18.21 26.49
CA ILE A 271 29.30 18.57 26.70
C ILE A 271 28.71 19.20 25.43
N PHE A 272 29.45 20.10 24.77
CA PHE A 272 29.01 20.73 23.53
C PHE A 272 28.79 19.70 22.40
N TYR A 273 29.73 18.77 22.19
CA TYR A 273 29.59 17.75 21.15
C TYR A 273 28.50 16.71 21.45
N THR A 274 28.30 16.34 22.71
CA THR A 274 27.18 15.46 23.08
C THR A 274 25.83 16.16 22.95
N TRP A 275 25.75 17.47 23.15
CA TRP A 275 24.57 18.28 22.81
C TRP A 275 24.31 18.31 21.31
N LEU A 276 25.37 18.53 20.51
CA LEU A 276 25.28 18.55 19.07
C LEU A 276 24.78 17.22 18.48
N LEU A 277 25.24 16.10 19.05
CA LEU A 277 24.80 14.75 18.66
C LEU A 277 23.30 14.54 18.93
N GLU A 278 22.81 14.98 20.09
CA GLU A 278 21.38 14.95 20.41
C GLU A 278 20.55 15.75 19.38
N VAL A 279 20.99 16.98 19.06
CA VAL A 279 20.34 17.83 18.06
C VAL A 279 20.30 17.15 16.69
N CYS A 280 21.43 16.59 16.24
CA CYS A 280 21.50 15.86 14.96
C CYS A 280 20.51 14.68 14.92
N TYR A 281 20.40 13.94 16.01
CA TYR A 281 19.48 12.81 16.12
C TYR A 281 18.01 13.26 16.07
N LEU A 282 17.65 14.31 16.80
CA LEU A 282 16.29 14.86 16.77
C LEU A 282 15.91 15.42 15.39
N CYS A 283 16.84 16.09 14.70
CA CYS A 283 16.65 16.52 13.31
C CYS A 283 16.45 15.33 12.36
N ALA A 284 17.24 14.26 12.51
CA ALA A 284 17.10 13.04 11.72
C ALA A 284 15.74 12.36 11.92
N MET A 285 15.31 12.23 13.18
CA MET A 285 14.03 11.65 13.56
C MET A 285 12.85 12.44 12.99
N THR A 286 12.85 13.75 13.18
CA THR A 286 11.78 14.62 12.67
C THR A 286 11.69 14.58 11.14
N LEU A 287 12.83 14.59 10.45
CA LEU A 287 12.87 14.43 9.00
C LEU A 287 12.34 13.06 8.54
N SER A 288 12.72 11.97 9.22
CA SER A 288 12.21 10.63 8.92
C SER A 288 10.69 10.55 9.07
N ILE A 289 10.14 11.10 10.15
CA ILE A 289 8.68 11.12 10.39
C ILE A 289 7.97 11.88 9.26
N VAL A 290 8.45 13.07 8.91
CA VAL A 290 7.86 13.90 7.85
C VAL A 290 7.92 13.18 6.50
N VAL A 291 9.07 12.59 6.15
CA VAL A 291 9.22 11.83 4.90
C VAL A 291 8.28 10.64 4.85
N SER A 292 8.19 9.83 5.90
CA SER A 292 7.30 8.66 5.93
C SER A 292 5.82 9.05 5.86
N LEU A 293 5.41 10.13 6.52
CA LEU A 293 4.04 10.66 6.40
C LEU A 293 3.74 11.15 4.98
N LEU A 294 4.66 11.89 4.35
CA LEU A 294 4.50 12.34 2.96
C LEU A 294 4.45 11.16 1.98
N MET A 295 5.26 10.13 2.20
CA MET A 295 5.26 8.92 1.39
C MET A 295 3.97 8.11 1.56
N LEU A 296 3.41 8.04 2.77
CA LEU A 296 2.09 7.42 3.02
C LEU A 296 0.97 8.17 2.27
N MET A 297 0.96 9.50 2.34
CA MET A 297 -0.01 10.32 1.59
C MET A 297 0.13 10.11 0.07
N LYS A 298 1.37 10.06 -0.44
CA LYS A 298 1.63 9.81 -1.85
C LYS A 298 1.22 8.41 -2.28
N SER A 299 1.45 7.41 -1.43
CA SER A 299 1.04 6.03 -1.66
C SER A 299 -0.48 5.92 -1.82
N MET A 300 -1.28 6.62 -1.00
CA MET A 300 -2.74 6.65 -1.16
C MET A 300 -3.18 7.23 -2.52
N VAL A 301 -2.54 8.31 -2.99
CA VAL A 301 -2.84 8.91 -4.29
C VAL A 301 -2.49 7.97 -5.43
N LEU A 302 -1.30 7.35 -5.39
CA LEU A 302 -0.88 6.41 -6.42
C LEU A 302 -1.79 5.18 -6.44
N HIS A 303 -2.15 4.67 -5.27
CA HIS A 303 -3.05 3.55 -5.12
C HIS A 303 -4.42 3.81 -5.78
N ARG A 304 -5.03 4.97 -5.55
CA ARG A 304 -6.27 5.38 -6.25
C ARG A 304 -6.09 5.31 -7.76
N SER A 305 -4.99 5.84 -8.27
CA SER A 305 -4.73 5.88 -9.71
C SER A 305 -4.51 4.48 -10.31
N ASN A 306 -3.85 3.59 -9.55
CA ASN A 306 -3.59 2.21 -9.95
C ASN A 306 -4.90 1.40 -10.01
N VAL A 307 -5.73 1.47 -8.96
CA VAL A 307 -7.05 0.82 -8.94
C VAL A 307 -7.91 1.27 -10.12
N ARG A 308 -7.98 2.58 -10.39
CA ARG A 308 -8.75 3.10 -11.52
C ARG A 308 -8.19 2.68 -12.88
N GLY A 309 -6.86 2.64 -13.02
CA GLY A 309 -6.21 2.11 -14.22
C GLY A 309 -6.59 0.66 -14.46
N LEU A 310 -6.59 -0.17 -13.40
CA LEU A 310 -6.99 -1.57 -13.49
C LEU A 310 -8.48 -1.73 -13.82
N TYR A 311 -9.38 -0.90 -13.29
CA TYR A 311 -10.79 -0.90 -13.69
C TYR A 311 -11.00 -0.56 -15.17
N ARG A 312 -10.10 0.20 -15.78
CA ARG A 312 -10.14 0.50 -17.23
C ARG A 312 -9.55 -0.62 -18.09
N GLY A 313 -8.84 -1.56 -17.49
CA GLY A 313 -8.05 -2.56 -18.21
C GLY A 313 -6.67 -2.07 -18.64
N ASP A 314 -6.15 -0.98 -18.05
CA ASP A 314 -4.78 -0.47 -18.30
C ASP A 314 -3.72 -1.36 -17.60
N VAL A 315 -3.75 -2.67 -17.89
CA VAL A 315 -2.93 -3.70 -17.23
C VAL A 315 -1.44 -3.47 -17.48
N CYS A 316 -1.06 -3.04 -18.69
CA CYS A 316 0.33 -2.78 -19.08
C CYS A 316 1.01 -1.62 -18.34
N ARG A 317 0.24 -0.84 -17.58
CA ARG A 317 0.79 0.22 -16.72
C ARG A 317 1.39 -0.34 -15.43
N LEU A 318 0.84 -1.45 -14.94
CA LEU A 318 1.24 -2.07 -13.67
C LEU A 318 1.99 -3.39 -13.88
N TYR A 319 1.70 -4.10 -14.96
CA TYR A 319 2.40 -5.31 -15.36
C TYR A 319 3.20 -5.02 -16.62
N SER A 320 4.42 -5.55 -16.69
CA SER A 320 5.25 -5.48 -17.90
C SER A 320 4.59 -6.17 -19.11
N HIS A 321 3.70 -7.14 -18.87
CA HIS A 321 2.99 -7.92 -19.88
C HIS A 321 1.48 -7.97 -19.62
N HIS A 322 0.70 -8.20 -20.68
CA HIS A 322 -0.72 -8.46 -20.54
C HIS A 322 -0.95 -9.75 -19.73
N ARG A 323 -1.59 -9.61 -18.57
CA ARG A 323 -1.93 -10.70 -17.67
C ARG A 323 -3.42 -10.67 -17.36
N ALA A 324 -4.06 -11.84 -17.35
CA ALA A 324 -5.42 -11.97 -16.86
C ALA A 324 -5.47 -11.67 -15.35
N LEU A 325 -6.44 -10.87 -14.93
CA LEU A 325 -6.67 -10.50 -13.53
C LEU A 325 -7.49 -11.60 -12.85
N GLU A 326 -6.83 -12.72 -12.54
CA GLU A 326 -7.46 -13.86 -11.90
C GLU A 326 -6.97 -14.06 -10.47
N PRO A 327 -7.84 -14.50 -9.54
CA PRO A 327 -7.43 -14.80 -8.17
C PRO A 327 -6.57 -16.07 -8.15
N SER A 328 -5.27 -15.90 -7.94
CA SER A 328 -4.33 -17.01 -7.75
C SER A 328 -4.21 -17.40 -6.27
N GLY A 329 -3.81 -18.64 -5.97
CA GLY A 329 -3.59 -19.08 -4.58
C GLY A 329 -2.58 -18.21 -3.84
N GLY A 330 -1.44 -17.90 -4.47
CA GLY A 330 -0.45 -16.96 -3.93
C GLY A 330 -0.99 -15.53 -3.79
N GLY A 331 -1.87 -15.09 -4.69
CA GLY A 331 -2.51 -13.78 -4.60
C GLY A 331 -3.47 -13.66 -3.43
N VAL A 332 -4.19 -14.72 -3.07
CA VAL A 332 -5.06 -14.73 -1.89
C VAL A 332 -4.23 -14.65 -0.60
N VAL A 333 -3.10 -15.35 -0.52
CA VAL A 333 -2.15 -15.23 0.61
C VAL A 333 -1.65 -13.79 0.75
N CYS A 334 -1.26 -13.17 -0.38
CA CYS A 334 -0.89 -11.76 -0.40
C CYS A 334 -2.06 -10.86 0.04
N TRP A 335 -3.27 -11.18 -0.40
CA TRP A 335 -4.44 -10.42 0.00
C TRP A 335 -4.71 -10.51 1.50
N MET A 336 -4.52 -11.66 2.13
CA MET A 336 -4.69 -11.85 3.58
C MET A 336 -3.69 -11.03 4.40
N GLY A 337 -2.42 -10.94 3.98
CA GLY A 337 -1.34 -10.35 4.78
C GLY A 337 -1.13 -8.84 4.65
N LEU A 338 -1.78 -8.14 3.70
CA LEU A 338 -1.36 -6.80 3.26
C LEU A 338 -1.10 -5.79 4.37
N VAL A 339 -2.03 -5.69 5.31
CA VAL A 339 -1.97 -4.72 6.41
C VAL A 339 -0.71 -4.93 7.26
N GLY A 340 -0.35 -6.19 7.52
CA GLY A 340 0.83 -6.55 8.30
C GLY A 340 2.14 -6.25 7.56
N TYR A 341 2.24 -6.66 6.30
CA TYR A 341 3.44 -6.38 5.48
C TYR A 341 3.68 -4.89 5.29
N GLN A 342 2.62 -4.12 5.03
CA GLN A 342 2.73 -2.66 4.89
C GLN A 342 3.23 -2.02 6.19
N ALA A 343 2.65 -2.38 7.34
CA ALA A 343 3.10 -1.84 8.64
C ALA A 343 4.58 -2.21 8.93
N ALA A 344 4.98 -3.45 8.65
CA ALA A 344 6.37 -3.89 8.83
C ALA A 344 7.35 -3.08 7.97
N LEU A 345 7.04 -2.87 6.68
CA LEU A 345 7.89 -2.09 5.78
C LEU A 345 8.00 -0.62 6.20
N TYR A 346 6.92 0.00 6.68
CA TYR A 346 7.00 1.35 7.24
C TYR A 346 7.85 1.41 8.51
N SER A 347 7.76 0.42 9.41
CA SER A 347 8.59 0.38 10.63
C SER A 347 10.08 0.24 10.31
N LEU A 348 10.44 -0.68 9.41
CA LEU A 348 11.82 -0.89 8.99
C LEU A 348 12.34 0.30 8.17
N GLY A 349 11.50 0.83 7.28
CA GLY A 349 11.80 2.02 6.49
C GLY A 349 12.13 3.22 7.37
N MET A 350 11.33 3.49 8.40
CA MET A 350 11.58 4.54 9.39
C MET A 350 12.91 4.32 10.15
N LEU A 351 13.18 3.10 10.61
CA LEU A 351 14.44 2.79 11.30
C LEU A 351 15.66 3.11 10.42
N ILE A 352 15.66 2.62 9.18
CA ILE A 352 16.78 2.82 8.24
C ILE A 352 16.89 4.31 7.85
N GLN A 353 15.78 4.98 7.59
CA GLN A 353 15.74 6.41 7.27
C GLN A 353 16.34 7.25 8.40
N THR A 354 15.97 7.00 9.66
CA THR A 354 16.57 7.68 10.81
C THR A 354 18.08 7.48 10.87
N VAL A 355 18.58 6.26 10.71
CA VAL A 355 20.03 5.97 10.76
C VAL A 355 20.77 6.71 9.65
N VAL A 356 20.26 6.65 8.41
CA VAL A 356 20.87 7.33 7.27
C VAL A 356 20.85 8.84 7.47
N PHE A 357 19.70 9.42 7.83
CA PHE A 357 19.61 10.86 8.07
C PHE A 357 20.50 11.31 9.22
N PHE A 358 20.63 10.51 10.28
CA PHE A 358 21.52 10.82 11.40
C PHE A 358 22.98 10.90 10.93
N ILE A 359 23.46 9.91 10.18
CA ILE A 359 24.82 9.93 9.60
C ILE A 359 24.99 11.14 8.66
N CYS A 360 24.00 11.45 7.82
CA CYS A 360 24.05 12.62 6.95
C CYS A 360 24.11 13.94 7.73
N PHE A 361 23.33 14.08 8.81
CA PHE A 361 23.37 15.27 9.66
C PHE A 361 24.70 15.40 10.41
N LEU A 362 25.27 14.31 10.91
CA LEU A 362 26.61 14.32 11.51
C LEU A 362 27.64 14.81 10.48
N PHE A 363 27.66 14.24 9.27
CA PHE A 363 28.57 14.68 8.22
C PHE A 363 28.39 16.16 7.89
N LEU A 364 27.15 16.62 7.71
CA LEU A 364 26.84 18.02 7.44
C LEU A 364 27.34 18.94 8.56
N VAL A 365 27.08 18.58 9.81
CA VAL A 365 27.45 19.41 10.96
C VAL A 365 28.96 19.47 11.14
N PHE A 366 29.65 18.32 11.14
CA PHE A 366 31.09 18.26 11.42
C PHE A 366 31.96 18.73 10.25
N MET A 367 31.57 18.45 9.00
CA MET A 367 32.39 18.81 7.83
C MET A 367 32.02 20.16 7.21
N VAL A 368 30.77 20.62 7.37
CA VAL A 368 30.32 21.87 6.73
C VAL A 368 30.07 22.95 7.77
N ILE A 369 29.18 22.73 8.75
CA ILE A 369 28.76 23.79 9.67
C ILE A 369 29.92 24.26 10.55
N ILE A 370 30.61 23.35 11.25
CA ILE A 370 31.69 23.72 12.18
C ILE A 370 32.83 24.45 11.45
N PRO A 371 33.38 23.96 10.32
CA PRO A 371 34.45 24.65 9.61
C PRO A 371 34.06 25.99 9.00
N VAL A 372 32.79 26.14 8.58
CA VAL A 372 32.27 27.43 8.09
C VAL A 372 32.19 28.45 9.21
N PHE A 373 31.73 28.07 10.40
CA PHE A 373 31.78 28.95 11.57
C PHE A 373 33.21 29.35 11.95
N HIS A 374 34.20 28.49 11.70
CA HIS A 374 35.62 28.79 11.93
C HIS A 374 36.31 29.45 10.72
N GLY A 375 35.58 29.85 9.68
CA GLY A 375 36.07 30.69 8.59
C GLY A 375 36.99 30.01 7.57
N ARG A 376 36.92 28.68 7.42
CA ARG A 376 37.79 27.95 6.48
C ARG A 376 37.11 27.77 5.10
N ASN A 377 37.69 28.35 4.05
CA ASN A 377 37.18 28.23 2.67
C ASN A 377 37.61 26.92 2.00
N PHE A 378 36.68 26.22 1.33
CA PHE A 378 36.89 24.90 0.70
C PHE A 378 36.85 24.90 -0.84
N ILE A 379 36.89 26.07 -1.50
CA ILE A 379 36.77 26.09 -2.97
C ILE A 379 38.13 25.76 -3.61
N VAL A 380 38.23 24.55 -4.16
CA VAL A 380 39.41 24.08 -4.90
C VAL A 380 39.33 24.54 -6.37
N PRO A 381 40.38 25.15 -6.94
CA PRO A 381 40.38 25.67 -8.32
C PRO A 381 40.06 24.62 -9.42
N ALA A 382 40.23 23.33 -9.13
CA ALA A 382 39.90 22.23 -10.03
C ALA A 382 38.40 22.17 -10.43
N TRP A 383 37.50 22.64 -9.58
CA TRP A 383 36.06 22.66 -9.92
C TRP A 383 35.73 23.71 -11.00
N VAL A 384 36.50 24.80 -11.05
CA VAL A 384 36.27 25.90 -12.00
C VAL A 384 36.54 25.44 -13.44
N THR A 385 37.59 24.65 -13.67
CA THR A 385 37.94 24.15 -15.01
C THR A 385 36.90 23.18 -15.55
N LEU A 386 36.33 22.30 -14.71
CA LEU A 386 35.26 21.39 -15.09
C LEU A 386 33.97 22.13 -15.48
N ILE A 387 33.63 23.19 -14.74
CA ILE A 387 32.47 24.04 -15.05
C ILE A 387 32.69 24.78 -16.37
N LEU A 388 33.89 25.32 -16.60
CA LEU A 388 34.20 26.04 -17.83
C LEU A 388 34.11 25.14 -19.08
N VAL A 389 34.66 23.92 -19.01
CA VAL A 389 34.63 22.96 -20.12
C VAL A 389 33.20 22.52 -20.42
N THR A 390 32.38 22.26 -19.40
CA THR A 390 30.97 21.89 -19.61
C THR A 390 30.16 23.03 -20.24
N ILE A 391 30.39 24.28 -19.81
CA ILE A 391 29.77 25.46 -20.44
C ILE A 391 30.20 25.58 -21.89
N LEU A 392 31.50 25.46 -22.18
CA LEU A 392 32.04 25.52 -23.53
C LEU A 392 31.39 24.48 -24.44
N GLN A 393 31.25 23.23 -23.99
CA GLN A 393 30.58 22.17 -24.76
C GLN A 393 29.12 22.51 -25.08
N HIS A 394 28.35 23.01 -24.10
CA HIS A 394 26.94 23.39 -24.34
C HIS A 394 26.81 24.59 -25.30
N VAL A 395 27.71 25.56 -25.20
CA VAL A 395 27.74 26.74 -26.07
C VAL A 395 28.09 26.34 -27.50
N VAL A 396 29.20 25.62 -27.71
CA VAL A 396 29.65 25.21 -29.05
C VAL A 396 28.62 24.25 -29.68
N ALA A 397 28.04 23.33 -28.91
CA ALA A 397 26.97 22.46 -29.43
C ALA A 397 25.76 23.26 -29.94
N LYS A 398 25.32 24.29 -29.21
CA LYS A 398 24.15 25.09 -29.58
C LYS A 398 24.41 26.03 -30.76
N PHE A 399 25.61 26.62 -30.84
CA PHE A 399 25.89 27.69 -31.80
C PHE A 399 26.69 27.25 -33.02
N ALA A 400 27.53 26.21 -32.92
CA ALA A 400 28.41 25.79 -34.01
C ALA A 400 28.02 24.44 -34.63
N PHE A 401 27.46 23.51 -33.86
CA PHE A 401 27.18 22.15 -34.35
C PHE A 401 25.73 21.84 -34.64
N VAL A 402 24.77 22.49 -33.96
CA VAL A 402 23.33 22.23 -34.19
C VAL A 402 22.72 23.35 -35.03
N LYS A 403 22.45 23.06 -36.30
CA LYS A 403 21.74 23.97 -37.20
C LYS A 403 20.26 23.61 -37.23
N LYS A 404 19.40 24.63 -37.22
CA LYS A 404 17.95 24.46 -37.35
C LYS A 404 17.51 24.94 -38.73
N GLU A 405 17.34 24.02 -39.67
CA GLU A 405 16.82 24.31 -41.00
C GLU A 405 15.45 23.65 -41.18
N SER A 406 14.49 24.37 -41.77
CA SER A 406 13.18 23.84 -42.19
C SER A 406 12.32 23.12 -41.11
N GLY A 407 12.63 23.30 -39.82
CA GLY A 407 11.90 22.68 -38.72
C GLY A 407 12.54 21.41 -38.15
N THR A 408 13.55 20.85 -38.82
CA THR A 408 14.42 19.78 -38.30
C THR A 408 15.68 20.39 -37.66
N ARG A 409 16.36 19.61 -36.81
CA ARG A 409 17.63 20.00 -36.18
C ARG A 409 18.68 19.01 -36.65
N ASP A 410 19.62 19.49 -37.44
CA ASP A 410 20.67 18.67 -38.06
C ASP A 410 22.05 19.11 -37.56
N LEU A 411 23.02 18.19 -37.67
CA LEU A 411 24.41 18.42 -37.29
C LEU A 411 25.19 19.06 -38.43
N ASP A 412 25.76 20.23 -38.16
CA ASP A 412 26.66 20.96 -39.04
C ASP A 412 28.11 20.85 -38.55
N ASN A 413 29.07 21.02 -39.45
CA ASN A 413 30.51 21.03 -39.18
C ASN A 413 31.03 19.81 -38.36
N ARG A 414 30.82 18.61 -38.91
CA ARG A 414 31.10 17.32 -38.23
C ARG A 414 32.58 17.11 -37.88
N ASP A 415 33.50 17.57 -38.73
CA ASP A 415 34.94 17.36 -38.51
C ASP A 415 35.44 18.11 -37.28
N SER A 416 34.98 19.35 -37.07
CA SER A 416 35.28 20.14 -35.87
C SER A 416 34.67 19.52 -34.61
N LEU A 417 33.48 18.93 -34.72
CA LEU A 417 32.85 18.19 -33.62
C LEU A 417 33.70 16.98 -33.22
N PHE A 418 34.21 16.22 -34.18
CA PHE A 418 35.07 15.06 -33.90
C PHE A 418 36.38 15.48 -33.23
N LEU A 419 37.04 16.54 -33.72
CA LEU A 419 38.27 17.07 -33.12
C LEU A 419 38.05 17.55 -31.69
N LEU A 420 36.99 18.34 -31.44
CA LEU A 420 36.67 18.83 -30.11
C LEU A 420 36.35 17.68 -29.14
N THR A 421 35.65 16.65 -29.63
CA THR A 421 35.32 15.46 -28.82
C THR A 421 36.59 14.71 -28.41
N TYR A 422 37.55 14.55 -29.33
CA TYR A 422 38.85 13.93 -29.04
C TYR A 422 39.65 14.74 -28.02
N LEU A 423 39.76 16.06 -28.19
CA LEU A 423 40.51 16.93 -27.27
C LEU A 423 39.92 16.94 -25.85
N LEU A 424 38.59 16.87 -25.73
CA LEU A 424 37.90 16.89 -24.45
C LEU A 424 37.71 15.50 -23.81
N PHE A 425 38.24 14.43 -24.42
CA PHE A 425 38.05 13.05 -23.96
C PHE A 425 38.45 12.85 -22.49
N LEU A 426 39.66 13.27 -22.10
CA LEU A 426 40.15 13.08 -20.73
C LEU A 426 39.35 13.91 -19.70
N VAL A 427 38.94 15.13 -20.05
CA VAL A 427 38.11 15.96 -19.18
C VAL A 427 36.72 15.34 -19.02
N ASN A 428 36.15 14.81 -20.10
CA ASN A 428 34.87 14.11 -20.09
C ASN A 428 34.93 12.79 -19.31
N ALA A 429 36.08 12.11 -19.26
CA ALA A 429 36.26 10.93 -18.42
C ALA A 429 36.15 11.29 -16.93
N VAL A 430 36.77 12.40 -16.49
CA VAL A 430 36.64 12.92 -15.12
C VAL A 430 35.19 13.34 -14.82
N LEU A 431 34.54 14.05 -15.75
CA LEU A 431 33.12 14.40 -15.60
C LEU A 431 32.23 13.15 -15.54
N GLY A 432 32.54 12.12 -16.32
CA GLY A 432 31.85 10.83 -16.31
C GLY A 432 31.93 10.13 -14.95
N LEU A 433 33.09 10.22 -14.27
CA LEU A 433 33.23 9.72 -12.90
C LEU A 433 32.32 10.47 -11.93
N LEU A 434 32.23 11.80 -12.05
CA LEU A 434 31.30 12.60 -11.25
C LEU A 434 29.84 12.23 -11.50
N VAL A 435 29.45 12.00 -12.77
CA VAL A 435 28.10 11.53 -13.13
C VAL A 435 27.83 10.14 -12.57
N ALA A 436 28.82 9.23 -12.56
CA ALA A 436 28.69 7.91 -11.96
C ALA A 436 28.47 7.99 -10.44
N MET A 437 29.26 8.82 -9.73
CA MET A 437 29.06 9.08 -8.31
C MET A 437 27.69 9.70 -8.02
N TRP A 438 27.26 10.67 -8.84
CA TRP A 438 25.94 11.28 -8.74
C TRP A 438 24.81 10.29 -8.99
N ARG A 439 24.96 9.37 -9.95
CA ARG A 439 24.01 8.27 -10.19
C ARG A 439 23.89 7.38 -8.97
N MET A 440 25.01 6.98 -8.37
CA MET A 440 25.01 6.19 -7.13
C MET A 440 24.29 6.94 -6.01
N LEU A 441 24.57 8.22 -5.82
CA LEU A 441 23.92 9.05 -4.82
C LEU A 441 22.40 9.16 -5.03
N ILE A 442 21.94 9.54 -6.23
CA ILE A 442 20.49 9.67 -6.49
C ILE A 442 19.78 8.35 -6.32
N THR A 443 20.35 7.24 -6.79
CA THR A 443 19.72 5.92 -6.65
C THR A 443 19.61 5.48 -5.20
N ALA A 444 20.67 5.69 -4.40
CA ALA A 444 20.63 5.47 -2.96
C ALA A 444 19.56 6.35 -2.29
N VAL A 445 19.51 7.63 -2.66
CA VAL A 445 18.53 8.59 -2.13
C VAL A 445 17.10 8.17 -2.43
N PHE A 446 16.85 7.81 -3.68
CA PHE A 446 15.54 7.35 -4.11
C PHE A 446 15.10 6.09 -3.36
N ASN A 447 16.00 5.10 -3.24
CA ASN A 447 15.68 3.82 -2.61
C ASN A 447 15.40 3.97 -1.12
N PHE A 448 16.18 4.77 -0.37
CA PHE A 448 15.90 4.93 1.06
C PHE A 448 14.60 5.71 1.31
N ILE A 449 14.28 6.72 0.50
CA ILE A 449 13.04 7.51 0.64
C ILE A 449 11.82 6.62 0.40
N HIS A 450 11.88 5.75 -0.62
CA HIS A 450 10.76 4.91 -1.03
C HIS A 450 10.73 3.54 -0.36
N LEU A 451 11.68 3.22 0.52
CA LEU A 451 11.83 1.89 1.12
C LEU A 451 10.58 1.37 1.84
N GLY A 452 9.84 2.26 2.52
CA GLY A 452 8.61 1.88 3.23
C GLY A 452 7.39 1.67 2.33
N ARG A 453 7.49 1.90 1.02
CA ARG A 453 6.36 1.84 0.08
C ARG A 453 6.26 0.47 -0.58
N THR A 454 5.04 -0.01 -0.73
CA THR A 454 4.73 -1.27 -1.44
C THR A 454 4.22 -1.04 -2.86
N ASP A 455 3.80 0.18 -3.18
CA ASP A 455 3.13 0.52 -4.44
C ASP A 455 4.09 0.84 -5.59
N ILE A 456 5.40 0.84 -5.34
CA ILE A 456 6.48 1.11 -6.30
C ILE A 456 7.54 0.02 -6.15
N SER A 457 8.04 -0.50 -7.28
CA SER A 457 9.23 -1.37 -7.31
C SER A 457 10.50 -0.53 -7.17
N LEU A 458 11.42 -0.95 -6.29
CA LEU A 458 12.76 -0.37 -6.20
C LEU A 458 13.71 -0.90 -7.29
N LEU A 459 13.32 -1.99 -7.95
CA LEU A 459 14.07 -2.61 -9.04
C LEU A 459 13.66 -2.05 -10.41
N HIS A 460 14.52 -2.28 -11.40
CA HIS A 460 14.25 -1.95 -12.81
C HIS A 460 12.98 -2.67 -13.32
N ARG A 461 12.32 -2.07 -14.34
CA ARG A 461 11.06 -2.55 -14.91
C ARG A 461 11.05 -4.02 -15.36
N SER A 462 12.19 -4.53 -15.83
CA SER A 462 12.33 -5.95 -16.24
C SER A 462 12.35 -6.92 -15.06
N SER A 463 12.63 -6.43 -13.86
CA SER A 463 12.94 -7.21 -12.66
C SER A 463 11.97 -6.93 -11.51
N GLU A 464 10.86 -6.23 -11.77
CA GLU A 464 9.84 -5.86 -10.78
C GLU A 464 9.23 -7.07 -10.07
N THR A 465 9.19 -8.24 -10.72
CA THR A 465 8.68 -9.48 -10.13
C THR A 465 9.55 -10.04 -9.02
N TYR A 466 10.84 -9.65 -8.98
CA TYR A 466 11.77 -10.07 -7.92
C TYR A 466 11.70 -9.16 -6.69
N ASP A 467 11.05 -7.99 -6.78
CA ASP A 467 10.79 -7.15 -5.61
C ASP A 467 9.63 -7.76 -4.81
N PRO A 468 9.87 -8.27 -3.59
CA PRO A 468 8.83 -8.94 -2.82
C PRO A 468 7.72 -7.98 -2.38
N ALA A 469 8.04 -6.72 -2.08
CA ALA A 469 7.06 -5.73 -1.64
C ALA A 469 6.11 -5.35 -2.78
N TYR A 470 6.67 -5.13 -3.97
CA TYR A 470 5.89 -4.78 -5.16
C TYR A 470 5.09 -5.96 -5.72
N ASN A 471 5.69 -7.15 -5.80
CA ASN A 471 4.98 -8.36 -6.22
C ASN A 471 3.79 -8.64 -5.30
N PHE A 472 3.98 -8.51 -3.99
CA PHE A 472 2.91 -8.66 -3.01
C PHE A 472 1.75 -7.67 -3.26
N TYR A 473 2.07 -6.39 -3.49
CA TYR A 473 1.08 -5.35 -3.77
C TYR A 473 0.30 -5.61 -5.06
N THR A 474 0.98 -6.00 -6.14
CA THR A 474 0.33 -6.28 -7.44
C THR A 474 -0.59 -7.50 -7.35
N GLN A 475 -0.15 -8.58 -6.70
CA GLN A 475 -0.98 -9.78 -6.47
C GLN A 475 -2.22 -9.47 -5.61
N PHE A 476 -2.07 -8.67 -4.55
CA PHE A 476 -3.20 -8.18 -3.76
C PHE A 476 -4.20 -7.42 -4.65
N LEU A 477 -3.70 -6.52 -5.50
CA LEU A 477 -4.54 -5.67 -6.34
C LEU A 477 -5.31 -6.48 -7.40
N ALA A 478 -4.68 -7.53 -7.95
CA ALA A 478 -5.32 -8.43 -8.90
C ALA A 478 -6.54 -9.11 -8.27
N VAL A 479 -6.40 -9.63 -7.05
CA VAL A 479 -7.50 -10.24 -6.30
C VAL A 479 -8.58 -9.20 -6.00
N GLU A 480 -8.22 -8.03 -5.46
CA GLU A 480 -9.17 -6.99 -5.08
C GLU A 480 -10.04 -6.52 -6.26
N VAL A 481 -9.40 -6.23 -7.41
CA VAL A 481 -10.10 -5.76 -8.62
C VAL A 481 -10.98 -6.86 -9.22
N SER A 482 -10.51 -8.12 -9.22
CA SER A 482 -11.31 -9.25 -9.75
C SER A 482 -12.61 -9.46 -8.98
N GLN A 483 -12.63 -9.19 -7.67
CA GLN A 483 -13.79 -9.45 -6.81
C GLN A 483 -14.70 -8.23 -6.63
N THR A 484 -14.15 -7.01 -6.73
CA THR A 484 -14.87 -5.79 -6.30
C THR A 484 -15.10 -4.76 -7.41
N HIS A 485 -15.13 -5.20 -8.66
CA HIS A 485 -15.32 -4.30 -9.80
C HIS A 485 -16.65 -3.51 -9.71
N PRO A 486 -16.62 -2.17 -9.62
CA PRO A 486 -17.80 -1.36 -9.30
C PRO A 486 -18.90 -1.45 -10.36
N VAL A 487 -18.54 -1.59 -11.64
CA VAL A 487 -19.51 -1.75 -12.74
C VAL A 487 -20.23 -3.09 -12.66
N MET A 488 -19.54 -4.16 -12.26
CA MET A 488 -20.15 -5.49 -12.13
C MET A 488 -21.11 -5.52 -10.95
N LYS A 489 -20.71 -4.94 -9.80
CA LYS A 489 -21.59 -4.77 -8.64
C LYS A 489 -22.83 -3.93 -8.99
N ALA A 490 -22.66 -2.81 -9.70
CA ALA A 490 -23.77 -1.99 -10.16
C ALA A 490 -24.74 -2.77 -11.08
N PHE A 491 -24.18 -3.56 -12.01
CA PHE A 491 -24.97 -4.38 -12.93
C PHE A 491 -25.77 -5.46 -12.21
N CYS A 492 -25.15 -6.18 -11.28
CA CYS A 492 -25.84 -7.18 -10.46
C CYS A 492 -26.91 -6.53 -9.57
N GLY A 493 -26.64 -5.36 -9.00
CA GLY A 493 -27.63 -4.58 -8.26
C GLY A 493 -28.86 -4.26 -9.11
N ALA A 494 -28.65 -3.70 -10.31
CA ALA A 494 -29.73 -3.41 -11.24
C ALA A 494 -30.53 -4.66 -11.67
N LEU A 495 -29.87 -5.81 -11.85
CA LEU A 495 -30.56 -7.07 -12.14
C LEU A 495 -31.41 -7.54 -10.97
N LEU A 496 -30.90 -7.42 -9.74
CA LEU A 496 -31.61 -7.81 -8.53
C LEU A 496 -32.85 -6.92 -8.32
N ASP A 497 -32.70 -5.61 -8.49
CA ASP A 497 -33.80 -4.64 -8.40
C ASP A 497 -34.89 -4.96 -9.43
N LEU A 498 -34.50 -5.27 -10.68
CA LEU A 498 -35.43 -5.69 -11.72
C LEU A 498 -36.14 -7.01 -11.40
N MET A 499 -35.49 -7.96 -10.73
CA MET A 499 -36.12 -9.22 -10.31
C MET A 499 -37.09 -9.01 -9.15
N VAL A 500 -36.76 -8.13 -8.20
CA VAL A 500 -37.61 -7.80 -7.04
C VAL A 500 -38.84 -7.00 -7.48
N GLU A 501 -38.65 -5.97 -8.32
CA GLU A 501 -39.74 -5.20 -8.91
C GLU A 501 -40.56 -6.05 -9.87
N GLY A 502 -39.90 -6.86 -10.71
CA GLY A 502 -40.52 -7.80 -11.62
C GLY A 502 -41.38 -8.83 -10.89
N GLY A 503 -40.90 -9.40 -9.78
CA GLY A 503 -41.66 -10.33 -8.94
C GLY A 503 -42.88 -9.70 -8.29
N LYS A 504 -42.77 -8.45 -7.81
CA LYS A 504 -43.91 -7.68 -7.27
C LYS A 504 -44.95 -7.34 -8.35
N VAL A 505 -44.49 -7.02 -9.56
CA VAL A 505 -45.36 -6.74 -10.71
C VAL A 505 -46.01 -8.02 -11.23
N THR A 506 -45.30 -9.14 -11.28
CA THR A 506 -45.87 -10.45 -11.65
C THR A 506 -46.88 -10.93 -10.61
N HIS A 507 -46.63 -10.75 -9.31
CA HIS A 507 -47.62 -11.07 -8.26
C HIS A 507 -48.85 -10.17 -8.32
N LYS A 508 -48.68 -8.86 -8.61
CA LYS A 508 -49.79 -7.92 -8.83
C LYS A 508 -50.58 -8.23 -10.10
N ILE A 509 -49.91 -8.65 -11.17
CA ILE A 509 -50.57 -9.06 -12.41
C ILE A 509 -51.34 -10.36 -12.16
N GLN A 510 -50.76 -11.35 -11.48
CA GLN A 510 -51.40 -12.63 -11.18
C GLN A 510 -52.63 -12.49 -10.27
N GLN A 511 -52.63 -11.54 -9.31
CA GLN A 511 -53.82 -11.21 -8.50
C GLN A 511 -54.90 -10.43 -9.27
N VAL A 512 -54.55 -9.72 -10.34
CA VAL A 512 -55.51 -9.03 -11.22
C VAL A 512 -56.04 -9.99 -12.31
N GLU A 513 -55.25 -10.97 -12.70
CA GLU A 513 -55.59 -12.01 -13.70
C GLU A 513 -56.55 -13.08 -13.15
N GLU A 514 -56.59 -13.31 -11.83
CA GLU A 514 -57.61 -14.16 -11.20
C GLU A 514 -59.04 -13.56 -11.27
N GLY A 515 -59.19 -12.31 -11.73
CA GLY A 515 -60.48 -11.63 -11.86
C GLY A 515 -60.97 -11.36 -13.29
N LEU A 516 -60.16 -11.55 -14.34
CA LEU A 516 -60.58 -11.26 -15.71
C LEU A 516 -60.08 -12.28 -16.73
N GLN A 517 -61.07 -12.84 -17.43
CA GLN A 517 -61.03 -13.88 -18.45
C GLN A 517 -59.98 -13.70 -19.56
N GLU A 518 -59.20 -14.77 -19.75
CA GLU A 518 -58.57 -15.35 -20.94
C GLU A 518 -58.74 -14.64 -22.31
N ASN A 519 -57.61 -14.48 -23.04
CA ASN A 519 -57.42 -14.07 -24.47
C ASN A 519 -56.81 -12.69 -24.83
N ARG A 520 -55.87 -12.14 -24.03
CA ARG A 520 -54.91 -11.13 -24.54
C ARG A 520 -53.47 -11.40 -24.09
N PRO A 521 -52.75 -12.35 -24.70
CA PRO A 521 -51.33 -12.47 -24.45
C PRO A 521 -50.56 -11.42 -25.29
N ASN A 522 -49.50 -10.86 -24.72
CA ASN A 522 -48.26 -10.45 -25.42
C ASN A 522 -48.08 -9.05 -26.05
N ALA A 523 -49.07 -8.15 -26.18
CA ALA A 523 -48.81 -6.84 -26.83
C ALA A 523 -47.76 -5.98 -26.07
N ALA A 524 -47.82 -5.95 -24.74
CA ALA A 524 -46.86 -5.22 -23.90
C ALA A 524 -45.45 -5.84 -23.92
N LEU A 525 -45.37 -7.18 -23.97
CA LEU A 525 -44.11 -7.91 -24.08
C LEU A 525 -43.46 -7.72 -25.46
N LEU A 526 -44.28 -7.68 -26.52
CA LEU A 526 -43.83 -7.42 -27.89
C LEU A 526 -43.28 -5.99 -28.03
N SER A 527 -43.99 -5.00 -27.47
CA SER A 527 -43.55 -3.59 -27.44
C SER A 527 -42.21 -3.42 -26.70
N ARG A 528 -42.04 -4.08 -25.54
CA ARG A 528 -40.74 -4.11 -24.83
C ARG A 528 -39.63 -4.74 -25.66
N ARG A 529 -39.91 -5.83 -26.38
CA ARG A 529 -38.93 -6.50 -27.26
C ARG A 529 -38.52 -5.62 -28.43
N ILE A 530 -39.47 -4.92 -29.06
CA ILE A 530 -39.20 -3.98 -30.16
C ILE A 530 -38.33 -2.82 -29.65
N ARG A 531 -38.63 -2.23 -28.49
CA ARG A 531 -37.82 -1.15 -27.88
C ARG A 531 -36.37 -1.60 -27.64
N ARG A 532 -36.17 -2.81 -27.10
CA ARG A 532 -34.82 -3.38 -26.88
C ARG A 532 -34.05 -3.57 -28.19
N ARG A 533 -34.72 -3.98 -29.28
CA ARG A 533 -34.10 -4.09 -30.61
C ARG A 533 -33.65 -2.73 -31.15
N TRP A 534 -34.47 -1.69 -31.01
CA TRP A 534 -34.10 -0.34 -31.39
C TRP A 534 -32.95 0.22 -30.55
N GLN A 535 -32.96 -0.01 -29.23
CA GLN A 535 -31.84 0.37 -28.35
C GLN A 535 -30.53 -0.32 -28.76
N LEU A 536 -30.58 -1.61 -29.10
CA LEU A 536 -29.43 -2.34 -29.60
C LEU A 536 -28.89 -1.73 -30.90
N VAL A 537 -29.77 -1.44 -31.87
CA VAL A 537 -29.38 -0.80 -33.14
C VAL A 537 -28.76 0.56 -32.85
N PHE A 538 -29.37 1.38 -31.99
CA PHE A 538 -28.83 2.68 -31.58
C PHE A 538 -27.43 2.58 -30.97
N THR A 539 -27.17 1.60 -30.10
CA THR A 539 -25.83 1.38 -29.54
C THR A 539 -24.82 0.97 -30.60
N LEU A 540 -25.20 0.07 -31.52
CA LEU A 540 -24.30 -0.43 -32.57
C LEU A 540 -23.97 0.62 -33.63
N VAL A 541 -24.93 1.47 -34.01
CA VAL A 541 -24.72 2.58 -34.94
C VAL A 541 -23.72 3.59 -34.36
N ASN A 542 -23.83 3.89 -33.07
CA ASN A 542 -22.93 4.82 -32.38
C ASN A 542 -21.57 4.19 -32.03
N ASN A 543 -21.41 2.86 -32.13
CA ASN A 543 -20.18 2.14 -31.75
C ASN A 543 -19.85 1.06 -32.80
N PRO A 544 -19.32 1.46 -33.98
CA PRO A 544 -19.14 0.54 -35.11
C PRO A 544 -18.13 -0.59 -34.84
N SER A 545 -17.14 -0.36 -33.96
CA SER A 545 -16.15 -1.38 -33.58
C SER A 545 -16.77 -2.60 -32.88
N LEU A 546 -17.94 -2.44 -32.24
CA LEU A 546 -18.65 -3.53 -31.57
C LEU A 546 -19.38 -4.47 -32.54
N LEU A 547 -19.56 -4.09 -33.81
CA LEU A 547 -20.23 -4.93 -34.80
C LEU A 547 -19.44 -6.20 -35.10
N GLY A 548 -18.13 -6.07 -35.29
CA GLY A 548 -17.23 -7.19 -35.55
C GLY A 548 -17.17 -8.16 -34.36
N SER A 549 -16.94 -7.63 -33.15
CA SER A 549 -16.87 -8.44 -31.94
C SER A 549 -18.20 -9.13 -31.62
N ARG A 550 -19.35 -8.43 -31.77
CA ARG A 550 -20.67 -9.03 -31.58
C ARG A 550 -20.90 -10.22 -32.51
N LYS A 551 -20.64 -10.08 -33.81
CA LYS A 551 -20.81 -11.19 -34.76
C LYS A 551 -19.92 -12.37 -34.39
N HIS A 552 -18.66 -12.11 -34.07
CA HIS A 552 -17.69 -13.14 -33.68
C HIS A 552 -18.09 -13.91 -32.41
N PHE A 553 -18.54 -13.22 -31.35
CA PHE A 553 -18.98 -13.87 -30.11
C PHE A 553 -20.37 -14.53 -30.22
N GLN A 554 -21.16 -14.17 -31.24
CA GLN A 554 -22.42 -14.86 -31.54
C GLN A 554 -22.22 -16.17 -32.31
N THR A 555 -21.10 -16.32 -33.03
CA THR A 555 -20.77 -17.55 -33.78
C THR A 555 -20.06 -18.60 -32.91
N GLN A 556 -19.33 -18.19 -31.86
CA GLN A 556 -18.65 -19.11 -30.93
C GLN A 556 -19.51 -19.98 -29.97
N PRO A 557 -20.78 -19.70 -29.62
CA PRO A 557 -21.51 -20.47 -28.60
C PRO A 557 -21.87 -21.91 -29.01
N SER A 558 -21.76 -22.26 -30.30
CA SER A 558 -22.16 -23.59 -30.78
C SER A 558 -21.09 -24.66 -30.57
N ASP A 559 -19.81 -24.30 -30.58
CA ASP A 559 -18.71 -25.29 -30.56
C ASP A 559 -18.22 -25.59 -29.12
N ALA A 560 -18.26 -24.60 -28.21
CA ALA A 560 -17.88 -24.79 -26.82
C ALA A 560 -18.93 -25.54 -25.98
N ALA A 561 -20.23 -25.41 -26.32
CA ALA A 561 -21.29 -26.19 -25.71
C ALA A 561 -21.28 -27.67 -26.15
N ALA A 562 -20.72 -27.96 -27.33
CA ALA A 562 -20.53 -29.32 -27.83
C ALA A 562 -19.33 -30.03 -27.16
N SER A 563 -18.23 -29.32 -26.89
CA SER A 563 -17.06 -29.92 -26.22
C SER A 563 -17.26 -30.15 -24.72
N ALA A 564 -18.05 -29.31 -24.04
CA ALA A 564 -18.39 -29.50 -22.63
C ALA A 564 -19.34 -30.70 -22.37
N LYS A 565 -20.08 -31.17 -23.38
CA LYS A 565 -20.89 -32.40 -23.30
C LYS A 565 -20.08 -33.68 -23.55
N ALA A 566 -18.86 -33.58 -24.10
CA ALA A 566 -18.02 -34.72 -24.41
C ALA A 566 -17.07 -35.14 -23.27
N ASN A 567 -16.83 -34.26 -22.28
CA ASN A 567 -15.92 -34.52 -21.16
C ASN A 567 -16.63 -34.46 -19.78
N GLY A 568 -17.69 -35.27 -19.63
CA GLY A 568 -18.31 -35.59 -18.35
C GLY A 568 -17.92 -37.00 -17.90
N THR A 569 -17.20 -37.08 -16.79
CA THR A 569 -16.59 -38.25 -16.13
C THR A 569 -17.51 -39.48 -15.95
N PRO A 570 -16.96 -40.71 -16.03
CA PRO A 570 -17.72 -41.94 -15.82
C PRO A 570 -18.11 -42.12 -14.35
N THR A 571 -19.36 -42.49 -14.13
CA THR A 571 -19.89 -42.80 -12.80
C THR A 571 -19.36 -44.16 -12.34
N VAL A 572 -18.60 -44.14 -11.24
CA VAL A 572 -18.23 -45.34 -10.47
C VAL A 572 -19.50 -45.91 -9.86
N LYS A 573 -19.90 -47.11 -10.29
CA LYS A 573 -20.82 -47.99 -9.56
C LYS A 573 -20.11 -49.30 -9.25
N THR A 574 -19.94 -49.54 -7.96
CA THR A 574 -19.50 -50.80 -7.36
C THR A 574 -20.63 -51.82 -7.43
N ALA A 575 -20.43 -52.96 -8.09
CA ALA A 575 -21.15 -54.21 -7.83
C ALA A 575 -20.32 -55.40 -8.33
N GLY A 576 -20.20 -56.43 -7.48
CA GLY A 576 -19.21 -57.50 -7.58
C GLY A 576 -19.40 -58.57 -8.66
N SER A 577 -18.28 -59.23 -8.94
CA SER A 577 -18.09 -60.70 -8.94
C SER A 577 -18.05 -61.48 -10.26
N ARG A 578 -16.84 -62.03 -10.48
CA ARG A 578 -16.46 -63.37 -10.99
C ARG A 578 -16.28 -63.66 -12.49
N LYS A 579 -15.00 -63.96 -12.78
CA LYS A 579 -14.39 -65.11 -13.47
C LYS A 579 -13.84 -64.94 -14.91
N SER A 580 -12.50 -64.99 -14.95
CA SER A 580 -11.58 -65.72 -15.86
C SER A 580 -11.64 -65.51 -17.38
N GLN A 581 -10.54 -65.09 -17.99
CA GLN A 581 -9.55 -66.00 -18.60
C GLN A 581 -8.29 -65.23 -19.07
N ALA A 582 -7.25 -65.98 -19.43
CA ALA A 582 -5.84 -65.63 -19.41
C ALA A 582 -5.28 -64.98 -20.69
N GLY A 583 -4.12 -64.32 -20.52
CA GLY A 583 -2.95 -64.54 -21.37
C GLY A 583 -2.59 -63.45 -22.39
N SER A 584 -1.52 -62.68 -22.13
CA SER A 584 -0.26 -62.72 -22.89
C SER A 584 0.61 -61.47 -22.69
N ARG A 585 1.89 -61.72 -22.40
CA ARG A 585 3.05 -60.80 -22.32
C ARG A 585 3.38 -60.13 -23.67
N LYS A 586 3.90 -58.89 -23.63
CA LYS A 586 5.19 -58.51 -24.24
C LYS A 586 5.64 -57.07 -23.91
N ASP A 587 6.94 -56.94 -23.65
CA ASP A 587 7.75 -55.76 -23.30
C ASP A 587 7.89 -54.70 -24.40
N LYS A 588 8.10 -53.41 -24.03
CA LYS A 588 9.37 -52.66 -24.20
C LYS A 588 9.27 -51.12 -24.02
N LYS A 589 10.12 -50.64 -23.09
CA LYS A 589 11.07 -49.48 -23.10
C LYS A 589 10.66 -48.07 -23.57
N GLU A 590 10.88 -47.12 -22.65
CA GLU A 590 11.22 -45.69 -22.83
C GLU A 590 12.58 -45.47 -23.54
N PRO A 591 12.84 -44.23 -23.99
CA PRO A 591 14.04 -43.54 -23.46
C PRO A 591 13.87 -42.04 -23.16
N GLU A 592 14.60 -41.60 -22.14
CA GLU A 592 15.04 -40.22 -21.85
C GLU A 592 16.19 -39.80 -22.78
N THR A 593 16.36 -38.49 -23.01
CA THR A 593 17.56 -37.92 -23.64
C THR A 593 17.97 -36.62 -22.94
N GLU A 594 19.04 -36.70 -22.14
CA GLU A 594 19.98 -35.61 -21.86
C GLU A 594 21.03 -35.56 -22.98
N VAL A 595 21.47 -34.37 -23.38
CA VAL A 595 22.72 -34.18 -24.13
C VAL A 595 23.44 -32.94 -23.59
N ALA A 596 24.58 -33.19 -22.95
CA ALA A 596 25.68 -32.24 -22.80
C ALA A 596 26.71 -32.53 -23.90
N VAL A 597 27.34 -31.48 -24.46
CA VAL A 597 28.60 -31.59 -25.22
C VAL A 597 29.54 -30.47 -24.78
N GLU A 598 30.78 -30.91 -24.58
CA GLU A 598 31.93 -30.26 -23.95
C GLU A 598 32.96 -29.77 -24.99
N ALA A 599 33.95 -29.04 -24.48
CA ALA A 599 35.30 -28.78 -25.01
C ALA A 599 35.52 -27.58 -25.96
N LYS A 600 36.40 -26.65 -25.56
CA LYS A 600 37.86 -26.81 -25.72
C LYS A 600 38.67 -25.74 -24.95
N ILE A 601 39.79 -26.18 -24.39
CA ILE A 601 40.85 -25.45 -23.67
C ILE A 601 41.90 -24.98 -24.69
N GLU A 602 42.47 -23.79 -24.50
CA GLU A 602 43.88 -23.46 -24.79
C GLU A 602 44.25 -22.14 -24.07
N GLU A 603 45.25 -22.21 -23.20
CA GLU A 603 46.11 -21.11 -22.71
C GLU A 603 47.54 -21.47 -23.14
N PRO A 604 48.51 -20.53 -23.19
CA PRO A 604 48.45 -19.11 -22.81
C PRO A 604 48.41 -18.10 -23.98
#